data_AF-A0AAD9D981-F1
#
_entry.id   AF-A0AAD9D981-F1
#
_cell.length_a   1.000
_cell.length_b   1.000
_cell.length_c   1.000
_cell.angle_alpha   90.00
_cell.angle_beta   90.00
_cell.angle_gamma   90.00
#
_symmetry.space_group_name_H-M   'P 1'
#
loop_
_entity.id
_entity.type
_entity.pdbx_description
1 polymer ?
#
loop_
_entity_poly.entity_id
_entity_poly.type
_entity_poly.pdbx_seq_one_letter_code
_entity_poly.pdbx_strand_id
1 'polypeptide(L)'
;MVRVYTYIEWGKSWSLLEGADSSQTQYTASNVWNHPIDVHFASTSMLEWPRIIVQVWTLDSYGRSILAGYGFTHLPTNPGEHELEINCWKPTNGLSERNWRSSS
;
A
#
# COMPACT_ATOMS: atom_id res chain seq x y z
N MET A 1 7.72 -8.10 -12.84
CA MET A 1 8.33 -7.81 -11.53
C MET A 1 7.50 -6.75 -10.86
N VAL A 2 7.20 -6.93 -9.57
CA VAL A 2 6.35 -6.05 -8.78
C VAL A 2 7.13 -5.48 -7.62
N ARG A 3 6.82 -4.23 -7.25
CA ARG A 3 7.26 -3.54 -6.05
C ARG A 3 6.04 -3.05 -5.29
N VAL A 4 6.05 -3.17 -3.98
CA VAL A 4 5.01 -2.61 -3.12
C VAL A 4 5.58 -1.43 -2.36
N TYR A 5 4.83 -0.33 -2.33
CA TYR A 5 5.08 0.83 -1.49
C TYR A 5 3.93 0.94 -0.50
N THR A 6 4.25 1.03 0.78
CA THR A 6 3.25 1.11 1.86
C THR A 6 3.54 2.33 2.71
N TYR A 7 2.50 3.03 3.11
CA TYR A 7 2.61 4.15 4.04
C TYR A 7 1.34 4.31 4.87
N ILE A 8 1.45 5.04 5.98
CA ILE A 8 0.34 5.26 6.91
C ILE A 8 -0.12 6.72 6.77
N GLU A 9 -1.43 6.92 6.74
CA GLU A 9 -2.04 8.24 6.91
C GLU A 9 -2.81 8.27 8.22
N TRP A 10 -2.77 9.40 8.92
CA TRP A 10 -3.47 9.60 10.19
C TRP A 10 -4.05 11.02 10.27
N GLY A 11 -5.04 11.18 11.15
CA GLY A 11 -5.68 12.47 11.41
C GLY A 11 -4.89 13.41 12.30
N LYS A 12 -5.36 14.64 12.42
CA LYS A 12 -4.68 15.71 13.19
C LYS A 12 -4.57 15.41 14.69
N SER A 13 -5.45 14.58 15.22
CA SER A 13 -5.46 14.19 16.64
C SER A 13 -4.40 13.13 16.97
N TRP A 14 -3.75 12.56 15.95
CA TRP A 14 -2.74 11.52 16.06
C TRP A 14 -1.35 12.09 15.81
N SER A 15 -0.36 11.60 16.55
CA SER A 15 1.04 11.95 16.39
C SER A 15 1.89 10.68 16.34
N LEU A 16 2.72 10.54 15.31
CA LEU A 16 3.77 9.52 15.25
C LEU A 16 4.87 9.90 16.24
N LEU A 17 5.11 9.04 17.22
CA LEU A 17 6.15 9.21 18.22
C LEU A 17 7.48 8.61 17.74
N GLU A 18 7.42 7.39 17.18
CA GLU A 18 8.58 6.62 16.75
C GLU A 18 8.23 5.69 15.59
N GLY A 19 9.26 5.20 14.88
CA GLY A 19 9.12 4.25 13.78
C GLY A 19 9.11 4.89 12.40
N ALA A 20 8.85 4.07 11.38
CA ALA A 20 8.80 4.48 9.99
C ALA A 20 7.37 4.39 9.46
N ASP A 21 6.80 5.52 9.08
CA ASP A 21 5.45 5.62 8.52
C ASP A 21 5.33 5.13 7.08
N SER A 22 6.45 4.79 6.45
CA SER A 22 6.51 4.34 5.07
C SER A 22 7.61 3.31 4.85
N SER A 23 7.36 2.39 3.92
CA SER A 23 8.27 1.30 3.56
C SER A 23 8.06 0.90 2.10
N GLN A 24 9.07 0.29 1.50
CA GLN A 24 8.99 -0.21 0.13
C GLN A 24 9.76 -1.50 -0.05
N THR A 25 9.26 -2.37 -0.93
CA THR A 25 9.97 -3.58 -1.32
C THR A 25 10.94 -3.31 -2.48
N GLN A 26 11.76 -4.33 -2.79
CA GLN A 26 12.44 -4.40 -4.07
C GLN A 26 11.49 -4.87 -5.17
N TYR A 27 11.88 -4.65 -6.44
CA TYR A 27 11.24 -5.30 -7.57
C TYR A 27 11.55 -6.79 -7.55
N THR A 28 10.52 -7.60 -7.43
CA THR A 28 10.66 -9.06 -7.37
C THR A 28 9.60 -9.76 -8.21
N ALA A 29 9.89 -10.99 -8.61
CA ALA A 29 8.88 -11.90 -9.17
C ALA A 29 8.19 -12.74 -8.08
N SER A 30 8.71 -12.70 -6.84
CA SER A 30 8.13 -13.38 -5.69
C SER A 30 6.93 -12.62 -5.13
N ASN A 31 5.96 -13.35 -4.60
CA ASN A 31 4.79 -12.80 -3.92
C ASN A 31 5.01 -12.62 -2.41
N VAL A 32 6.24 -12.80 -1.91
CA VAL A 32 6.54 -12.69 -0.48
C VAL A 32 6.88 -11.24 -0.11
N TRP A 33 6.03 -10.67 0.73
CA TRP A 33 6.19 -9.32 1.25
C TRP A 33 6.93 -9.45 2.58
N ASN A 34 8.22 -9.09 2.61
CA ASN A 34 9.03 -9.19 3.82
C ASN A 34 9.57 -7.82 4.24
N HIS A 35 8.67 -6.85 4.34
CA HIS A 35 9.00 -5.49 4.72
C HIS A 35 8.11 -5.07 5.90
N PRO A 36 8.58 -5.25 7.14
CA PRO A 36 7.81 -4.88 8.32
C PRO A 36 7.63 -3.36 8.39
N ILE A 37 6.51 -2.95 8.98
CA ILE A 37 6.22 -1.57 9.35
C ILE A 37 6.08 -1.57 10.86
N ASP A 38 6.88 -0.74 11.52
CA ASP A 38 6.87 -0.55 12.96
C ASP A 38 6.66 0.94 13.24
N VAL A 39 5.58 1.24 13.94
CA VAL A 39 5.10 2.59 14.21
C VAL A 39 4.51 2.69 15.61
N HIS A 40 4.82 3.77 16.30
CA HIS A 40 4.27 4.09 17.60
C HIS A 40 3.50 5.39 17.52
N PHE A 41 2.18 5.33 17.72
CA PHE A 41 1.31 6.49 17.71
C PHE A 41 0.80 6.85 19.11
N ALA A 42 0.65 8.15 19.35
CA ALA A 42 -0.19 8.68 20.41
C ALA A 42 -1.38 9.42 19.81
N SER A 43 -2.49 9.48 20.54
CA SER A 43 -3.66 10.24 20.12
C SER A 43 -4.33 10.97 21.27
N THR A 44 -4.91 12.12 20.95
CA THR A 44 -5.77 12.91 21.83
C THR A 44 -7.27 12.67 21.59
N SER A 45 -7.62 12.00 20.50
CA SER A 45 -9.01 11.69 20.11
C SER A 45 -9.08 10.56 19.08
N MET A 46 -10.13 9.76 19.11
CA MET A 46 -10.33 8.64 18.17
C MET A 46 -10.85 9.06 16.78
N LEU A 47 -11.02 10.37 16.55
CA LEU A 47 -11.39 10.88 15.23
C LEU A 47 -10.25 10.66 14.23
N GLU A 48 -10.63 10.45 12.96
CA GLU A 48 -9.67 10.30 11.84
C GLU A 48 -8.63 9.19 12.09
N TRP A 49 -9.14 7.98 12.36
CA TRP A 49 -8.34 6.80 12.69
C TRP A 49 -7.28 6.48 11.62
N PRO A 50 -6.05 6.08 12.02
CA PRO A 50 -4.98 5.78 11.07
C PRO A 50 -5.35 4.66 10.10
N ARG A 51 -4.85 4.79 8.88
CA ARG A 51 -5.03 3.81 7.82
C ARG A 51 -3.71 3.48 7.15
N ILE A 52 -3.56 2.23 6.75
CA ILE A 52 -2.46 1.76 5.91
C ILE A 52 -2.89 1.89 4.46
N ILE A 53 -2.04 2.50 3.65
CA ILE A 53 -2.20 2.60 2.20
C ILE A 53 -1.12 1.74 1.56
N VAL A 54 -1.53 0.94 0.58
CA VAL A 54 -0.65 0.09 -0.21
C VAL A 54 -0.74 0.49 -1.67
N GLN A 55 0.41 0.61 -2.31
CA GLN A 55 0.54 0.85 -3.74
C GLN A 55 1.38 -0.26 -4.36
N VAL A 56 0.84 -0.87 -5.41
CA VAL A 56 1.50 -1.94 -6.17
C VAL A 56 2.00 -1.36 -7.48
N TRP A 57 3.29 -1.52 -7.75
CA TRP A 57 3.98 -1.00 -8.93
C TRP A 57 4.56 -2.15 -9.74
N THR A 58 4.43 -2.10 -11.07
CA THR A 58 5.06 -3.07 -11.99
C THR A 58 6.07 -2.36 -12.89
N LEU A 59 7.02 -3.10 -13.43
CA LEU A 59 7.84 -2.62 -14.55
C LEU A 59 7.14 -2.92 -15.88
N ASP A 60 7.20 -1.97 -16.82
CA ASP A 60 6.86 -2.22 -18.22
C ASP A 60 8.04 -2.84 -18.99
N SER A 61 7.83 -3.12 -20.28
CA SER A 61 8.87 -3.66 -21.17
C SER A 61 10.07 -2.73 -21.38
N TYR A 62 9.94 -1.45 -20.99
CA TYR A 62 11.00 -0.44 -21.07
C TYR A 62 11.65 -0.18 -19.69
N GLY A 63 11.31 -0.97 -18.67
CA GLY A 63 11.84 -0.82 -17.32
C GLY A 63 11.27 0.36 -16.53
N ARG A 64 10.13 0.93 -16.96
CA ARG A 64 9.47 2.04 -16.27
C ARG A 64 8.49 1.52 -15.23
N SER A 65 8.48 2.15 -14.06
CA SER A 65 7.54 1.87 -12.97
C SER A 65 6.15 2.41 -13.29
N ILE A 66 5.17 1.51 -13.41
CA ILE A 66 3.76 1.85 -13.64
C ILE A 66 2.93 1.40 -12.44
N LEU A 67 2.03 2.25 -11.96
CA LEU A 67 1.06 1.90 -10.92
C LEU A 67 0.14 0.78 -11.43
N ALA A 68 0.23 -0.37 -10.78
CA ALA A 68 -0.56 -1.56 -11.08
C ALA A 68 -1.83 -1.64 -10.22
N GLY A 69 -1.86 -0.97 -9.07
CA GLY A 69 -3.04 -0.86 -8.23
C GLY A 69 -2.71 -0.16 -6.92
N TYR A 70 -3.73 0.26 -6.19
CA TYR A 70 -3.60 0.81 -4.85
C TYR A 70 -4.84 0.48 -4.04
N GLY A 71 -4.70 0.46 -2.72
CA GLY A 71 -5.77 0.20 -1.78
C GLY A 71 -5.42 0.72 -0.41
N PHE A 72 -6.39 0.69 0.51
CA PHE A 72 -6.15 1.05 1.90
C PHE A 72 -7.05 0.25 2.83
N THR A 73 -6.66 0.18 4.10
CA THR A 73 -7.51 -0.30 5.20
C THR A 73 -7.20 0.46 6.48
N HIS A 74 -8.15 0.53 7.40
CA HIS A 74 -7.92 1.11 8.73
C HIS A 74 -7.13 0.14 9.61
N LEU A 75 -6.33 0.68 10.54
CA LEU A 75 -5.70 -0.16 11.57
C LEU A 75 -6.77 -0.82 12.45
N PRO A 76 -6.52 -2.01 13.02
CA PRO A 76 -7.40 -2.63 13.99
C PRO A 76 -7.62 -1.72 15.20
N THR A 77 -8.87 -1.61 15.67
CA THR A 77 -9.24 -0.80 16.84
C THR A 77 -9.06 -1.54 18.17
N ASN A 78 -8.81 -2.85 18.12
CA ASN A 78 -8.57 -3.69 19.28
C ASN A 78 -7.10 -4.12 19.34
N PRO A 79 -6.51 -4.22 20.54
CA PRO A 79 -5.16 -4.74 20.70
C PRO A 79 -5.09 -6.22 20.29
N GLY A 80 -3.95 -6.65 19.75
CA GLY A 80 -3.70 -8.04 19.37
C GLY A 80 -3.05 -8.17 18.00
N GLU A 81 -2.94 -9.41 17.55
CA GLU A 81 -2.51 -9.77 16.20
C GLU A 81 -3.73 -9.84 15.28
N HIS A 82 -3.64 -9.21 14.10
CA HIS A 82 -4.72 -9.13 13.14
C HIS A 82 -4.19 -9.38 11.74
N GLU A 83 -4.90 -10.22 10.99
CA GLU A 83 -4.68 -10.37 9.55
C GLU A 83 -5.52 -9.32 8.81
N LEU A 84 -4.87 -8.52 7.95
CA LEU A 84 -5.50 -7.45 7.20
C LEU A 84 -5.48 -7.76 5.71
N GLU A 85 -6.65 -7.85 5.10
CA GLU A 85 -6.79 -7.93 3.65
C GLU A 85 -7.06 -6.54 3.06
N ILE A 86 -6.23 -6.11 2.11
CA ILE A 86 -6.36 -4.81 1.44
C ILE A 86 -6.74 -5.03 -0.02
N ASN A 87 -8.02 -4.78 -0.32
CA ASN A 87 -8.52 -4.80 -1.68
C ASN A 87 -7.89 -3.66 -2.48
N CYS A 88 -7.16 -4.01 -3.55
CA CYS A 88 -6.50 -3.06 -4.43
C CYS A 88 -7.28 -2.88 -5.73
N TRP A 89 -7.37 -1.64 -6.20
CA TRP A 89 -7.98 -1.30 -7.48
C TRP A 89 -7.02 -0.51 -8.36
N LYS A 90 -7.26 -0.58 -9.67
CA LYS A 90 -6.55 0.22 -10.67
C LYS A 90 -7.57 0.88 -11.57
N PRO A 91 -7.59 2.22 -11.70
CA PRO A 91 -8.41 2.86 -12.71
C PRO A 91 -7.90 2.44 -14.10
N THR A 92 -8.74 1.73 -14.84
CA THR A 92 -8.49 1.36 -16.23
C THR A 92 -8.94 2.52 -17.11
N ASN A 93 -7.99 3.32 -17.62
CA ASN A 93 -8.32 4.19 -18.75
C ASN A 93 -8.66 3.30 -19.94
N GLY A 94 -9.87 3.42 -20.49
CA GLY A 94 -10.39 2.54 -21.55
C GLY A 94 -9.56 2.43 -22.83
N LEU A 95 -8.53 3.28 -23.01
CA LEU A 95 -7.56 3.19 -24.10
C LEU A 95 -6.43 2.17 -23.83
N SER A 96 -6.07 1.95 -22.56
CA SER A 96 -4.98 1.02 -22.17
C SER A 96 -5.38 -0.45 -22.24
N GLU A 97 -6.68 -0.74 -22.21
CA GLU A 97 -7.21 -2.10 -22.24
C GLU A 97 -7.15 -2.74 -23.65
N ARG A 98 -7.03 -1.93 -24.70
CA ARG A 98 -7.01 -2.44 -26.08
C ARG A 98 -5.69 -3.11 -26.46
N ASN A 99 -4.57 -2.75 -25.82
CA ASN A 99 -3.24 -3.20 -26.23
C ASN A 99 -2.80 -4.52 -25.58
N TRP A 100 -3.41 -4.97 -24.49
CA TRP A 100 -3.03 -6.24 -23.85
C TRP A 100 -3.68 -7.47 -24.49
N ARG A 101 -4.90 -7.32 -25.03
CA ARG A 101 -5.62 -8.40 -25.73
C ARG A 101 -5.09 -8.71 -27.14
N SER A 102 -4.28 -7.82 -27.71
CA SER A 102 -3.71 -7.99 -29.05
C SER A 102 -2.36 -8.72 -29.08
N SER A 103 -1.85 -9.15 -27.92
CA SER A 103 -0.54 -9.81 -27.81
C SER A 103 -0.60 -11.19 -27.14
N SER A 104 -1.79 -11.78 -27.04
CA SER A 104 -2.05 -13.14 -26.56
C SER A 104 -2.54 -14.04 -27.68
#